data_AF-A0A847EBD5-F1
#
_entry.id   AF-A0A847EBD5-F1
#
_cell.length_a   1.000
_cell.length_b   1.000
_cell.length_c   1.000
_cell.angle_alpha   90.00
_cell.angle_beta   90.00
_cell.angle_gamma   90.00
#
_symmetry.space_group_name_H-M   'P 1'
#
loop_
_entity.id
_entity.type
_entity.pdbx_description
1 polymer ?
#
loop_
_entity_poly.entity_id
_entity_poly.type
_entity_poly.pdbx_seq_one_letter_code
_entity_poly.pdbx_strand_id
1 'polypeptide(L)' 'MKVKNRMTENPRTVSLDSSVTEAFSLMKENNIRRLPVVDKSKVIGIITISDL' A
#
# COMPACT_ATOMS: atom_id res chain seq x y z
N MET A 1 -24.29 -7.97 -3.23
CA MET A 1 -23.21 -7.55 -2.31
C MET A 1 -22.12 -6.85 -3.12
N LYS A 2 -21.67 -5.65 -2.73
CA LYS A 2 -20.71 -4.82 -3.51
C LYS A 2 -19.32 -4.84 -2.87
N VAL A 3 -18.25 -4.65 -3.66
CA VAL A 3 -16.85 -4.55 -3.17
C VAL A 3 -16.69 -3.48 -2.10
N LYS A 4 -17.36 -2.33 -2.26
CA LYS A 4 -17.36 -1.25 -1.27
C LYS A 4 -17.81 -1.68 0.14
N ASN A 5 -18.53 -2.80 0.26
CA ASN A 5 -19.01 -3.33 1.54
C ASN A 5 -17.97 -4.25 2.23
N ARG A 6 -16.80 -4.51 1.61
CA ARG A 6 -15.77 -5.43 2.12
C ARG A 6 -14.34 -4.92 2.01
N MET A 7 -14.09 -3.86 1.22
CA MET A 7 -12.76 -3.27 1.10
C MET A 7 -12.31 -2.64 2.42
N THR A 8 -11.00 -2.49 2.60
CA THR A 8 -10.44 -1.64 3.66
C THR A 8 -10.58 -0.18 3.25
N GLU A 9 -11.30 0.62 4.04
CA GLU A 9 -11.34 2.06 3.85
C GLU A 9 -10.03 2.70 4.29
N ASN A 10 -9.56 3.71 3.54
CA ASN A 10 -8.31 4.43 3.79
C ASN A 10 -7.10 3.51 4.00
N PRO A 11 -6.75 2.66 3.00
CA PRO A 11 -5.60 1.76 3.13
C PRO A 11 -4.31 2.57 3.32
N ARG A 12 -3.32 1.96 3.99
CA ARG A 12 -1.97 2.48 4.03
C ARG A 12 -1.38 2.49 2.61
N THR A 13 -0.72 3.58 2.25
CA THR A 13 -0.10 3.79 0.94
C THR A 13 1.33 4.29 1.12
N VAL A 14 2.14 4.18 0.07
CA VAL A 14 3.48 4.77 -0.01
C VAL A 14 3.57 5.75 -1.18
N SER A 15 4.50 6.70 -1.10
CA SER A 15 4.80 7.62 -2.21
C SER A 15 5.67 6.92 -3.27
N LEU A 16 5.70 7.44 -4.50
CA LEU A 16 6.68 7.00 -5.50
C LEU A 16 8.13 7.22 -5.04
N ASP A 17 8.36 8.19 -4.16
CA ASP A 17 9.68 8.56 -3.64
C ASP A 17 10.02 7.84 -2.32
N SER A 18 9.11 7.01 -1.80
CA SER A 18 9.36 6.24 -0.57
C SER A 18 10.41 5.15 -0.83
N SER A 19 11.28 4.93 0.15
CA SER A 19 12.26 3.84 0.10
C SER A 19 11.62 2.47 0.31
N VAL A 20 12.28 1.42 -0.18
CA VAL A 20 11.89 0.02 0.06
C VAL A 20 11.83 -0.30 1.55
N THR A 21 12.78 0.21 2.35
CA THR A 21 12.83 -0.01 3.80
C THR A 21 11.61 0.60 4.51
N GLU A 22 11.18 1.78 4.10
CA GLU A 22 9.95 2.40 4.63
C GLU A 22 8.72 1.57 4.27
N ALA A 23 8.61 1.12 3.02
CA ALA A 23 7.51 0.26 2.58
C ALA A 23 7.47 -1.06 3.38
N PHE A 24 8.62 -1.71 3.59
CA PHE A 24 8.73 -2.93 4.39
C PHE A 24 8.34 -2.69 5.87
N SER A 25 8.81 -1.59 6.45
CA SER A 25 8.50 -1.21 7.83
C SER A 25 6.99 -0.98 7.99
N LEU A 26 6.38 -0.25 7.06
CA LEU A 26 4.94 0.01 7.05
C LEU A 26 4.12 -1.29 6.93
N MET A 27 4.56 -2.22 6.08
CA MET A 27 3.96 -3.56 5.95
C MET A 27 4.02 -4.33 7.27
N LYS A 28 5.18 -4.37 7.90
CA LYS A 28 5.41 -5.07 9.17
C LYS A 28 4.60 -4.48 10.31
N GLU A 29 4.63 -3.16 10.47
CA GLU A 29 3.93 -2.44 11.56
C GLU A 29 2.41 -2.57 11.46
N ASN A 30 1.86 -2.57 10.25
CA ASN A 30 0.42 -2.66 10.03
C ASN A 30 -0.05 -4.11 9.77
N ASN A 31 0.85 -5.09 9.82
CA ASN A 31 0.57 -6.50 9.50
C ASN A 31 -0.14 -6.69 8.15
N ILE A 32 0.34 -6.00 7.12
CA ILE A 32 -0.17 -6.05 5.74
C ILE A 32 0.95 -6.46 4.79
N ARG A 33 0.58 -7.03 3.64
CA ARG A 33 1.53 -7.61 2.67
C ARG A 33 1.58 -6.88 1.33
N ARG A 34 0.80 -5.80 1.19
CA ARG A 34 0.62 -5.05 -0.05
C ARG A 34 0.35 -3.59 0.25
N LEU A 35 0.94 -2.70 -0.54
CA LEU A 35 0.80 -1.25 -0.43
C LEU A 35 0.53 -0.67 -1.82
N PRO A 36 -0.56 0.10 -2.00
CA PRO A 36 -0.71 0.95 -3.16
C PRO A 36 0.37 2.04 -3.16
N VAL A 37 0.96 2.29 -4.33
CA VAL A 37 1.86 3.42 -4.56
C VAL A 37 1.03 4.57 -5.11
N VAL A 38 1.10 5.73 -4.45
CA VAL A 38 0.29 6.91 -4.77
C VAL A 38 1.19 8.09 -5.14
N ASP A 39 0.85 8.76 -6.24
CA ASP A 39 1.40 10.06 -6.62
C ASP A 39 0.25 11.03 -6.94
N LYS A 40 0.33 12.28 -6.46
CA LYS A 40 -0.67 13.35 -6.71
C LYS A 40 -2.13 12.88 -6.59
N SER A 41 -2.43 12.10 -5.54
CA SER A 41 -3.76 11.52 -5.25
C SER A 41 -4.25 10.44 -6.24
N LYS A 42 -3.36 9.91 -7.09
CA LYS A 42 -3.64 8.79 -7.99
C LYS A 42 -2.84 7.57 -7.58
N VAL A 43 -3.49 6.40 -7.62
CA VAL A 43 -2.78 5.13 -7.52
C VAL A 43 -2.04 4.90 -8.84
N ILE A 44 -0.72 4.80 -8.78
CA ILE A 44 0.14 4.58 -9.96
C ILE A 44 0.74 3.17 -9.99
N GLY A 45 0.64 2.42 -8.89
CA GLY A 45 1.17 1.07 -8.80
C GLY A 45 0.81 0.36 -7.50
N ILE A 46 1.35 -0.84 -7.34
CA ILE A 46 1.24 -1.65 -6.13
C ILE A 46 2.57 -2.34 -5.90
N ILE A 47 2.98 -2.45 -4.64
CA ILE A 47 4.14 -3.24 -4.22
C ILE A 47 3.70 -4.25 -3.17
N THR A 48 4.25 -5.45 -3.23
CA THR A 48 3.96 -6.56 -2.32
C THR A 48 5.21 -6.98 -1.57
N ILE A 49 5.03 -7.71 -0.46
CA ILE A 49 6.15 -8.29 0.29
C ILE A 49 7.03 -9.23 -0.57
N SER A 50 6.50 -9.74 -1.69
CA SER A 50 7.23 -10.63 -2.60
C SER A 50 8.09 -9.87 -3.62
N ASP A 51 7.90 -8.56 -3.76
CA ASP A 51 8.71 -7.70 -4.61
C ASP A 51 9.94 -7.13 -3.86
N LEU A 52 9.96 -7.27 -2.53
CA LEU A 52 11.00 -6.76 -1.61
C LEU A 52 11.97 -7.87 -1.21
#